data_AF-A0A2C6BCX6-F1
#
_entry.id   AF-A0A2C6BCX6-F1
#
_cell.length_a   1.000
_cell.length_b   1.000
_cell.length_c   1.000
_cell.angle_alpha   90.00
_cell.angle_beta   90.00
_cell.angle_gamma   90.00
#
_symmetry.space_group_name_H-M   'P 1'
#
loop_
_entity.id
_entity.type
_entity.pdbx_description
1 polymer ?
#
loop_
_entity_poly.entity_id
_entity_poly.type
_entity_poly.pdbx_seq_one_letter_code
_entity_poly.pdbx_strand_id
1 'polypeptide(L)'
;MTDREKLEEVMEKENVLEIEFQKVWDMWAWRVIKNKLQMKDNEFFIEANTKLMLKVGYQIDEYIICTEANYKGIGEYELITNVEKKHIENFINLVNQKYGIPKRWRAQAGNLFYYITSDGDIESDYEDFSDENMDMYNLGNYFQTKEEAQKVKNSKEWKEFWAKVRAGETRE
;
A
#
# COMPACT_ATOMS: atom_id res chain seq x y z
N MET A 1 -4.36 19.52 15.05
CA MET A 1 -3.34 18.63 14.47
C MET A 1 -2.92 17.64 15.54
N THR A 2 -3.39 16.40 15.44
CA THR A 2 -3.10 15.32 16.39
C THR A 2 -1.71 14.74 16.13
N ASP A 3 -1.09 14.13 17.14
CA ASP A 3 0.22 13.48 16.99
C ASP A 3 0.20 12.33 15.95
N ARG A 4 -1.00 11.80 15.64
CA ARG A 4 -1.26 10.83 14.58
C ARG A 4 -1.07 11.42 13.17
N GLU A 5 -1.58 12.63 12.95
CA GLU A 5 -1.42 13.34 11.66
C GLU A 5 0.05 13.72 11.39
N LYS A 6 0.84 13.96 12.45
CA LYS A 6 2.28 14.25 12.34
C LYS A 6 3.14 12.99 12.09
N LEU A 7 2.72 11.83 12.58
CA LEU A 7 3.42 10.55 12.35
C LEU A 7 3.18 10.01 10.94
N GLU A 8 2.01 10.26 10.35
CA GLU A 8 1.69 9.89 8.96
C GLU A 8 2.56 10.64 7.92
N GLU A 9 3.17 11.77 8.30
CA GLU A 9 4.01 12.60 7.42
C GLU A 9 5.47 12.09 7.30
N VAL A 10 5.90 11.13 8.12
CA VAL A 10 7.32 10.70 8.23
C VAL A 10 7.56 9.23 7.84
N MET A 11 6.52 8.43 7.64
CA MET A 11 6.68 7.02 7.26
C MET A 11 6.91 6.85 5.75
N GLU A 12 7.99 6.14 5.38
CA GLU A 12 8.15 5.65 4.00
C GLU A 12 6.93 4.81 3.60
N LYS A 13 6.36 5.06 2.42
CA LYS A 13 5.25 4.27 1.86
C LYS A 13 5.76 3.46 0.68
N GLU A 14 5.31 2.22 0.58
CA GLU A 14 5.42 1.44 -0.64
C GLU A 14 4.41 1.96 -1.67
N ASN A 15 4.88 2.21 -2.90
CA ASN A 15 4.02 2.60 -4.01
C ASN A 15 3.00 1.49 -4.31
N VAL A 16 1.74 1.87 -4.50
CA VAL A 16 0.66 0.97 -4.94
C VAL A 16 0.43 1.02 -6.44
N LEU A 17 0.91 2.07 -7.10
CA LEU A 17 0.90 2.23 -8.55
C LEU A 17 2.30 2.60 -9.04
N GLU A 18 2.84 1.84 -9.99
CA GLU A 18 4.10 2.16 -10.67
C GLU A 18 3.90 2.04 -12.19
N ILE A 19 4.42 3.03 -12.92
CA ILE A 19 4.36 3.11 -14.37
C ILE A 19 5.77 3.25 -14.90
N GLU A 20 6.10 2.44 -15.89
CA GLU A 20 7.33 2.56 -16.67
C GLU A 20 7.11 3.55 -17.81
N PHE A 21 8.11 4.41 -18.07
CA PHE A 21 8.14 5.30 -19.23
C PHE A 21 9.38 5.02 -20.06
N GLN A 22 9.21 4.89 -21.37
CA GLN A 22 10.31 4.75 -22.32
C GLN A 22 10.25 5.88 -23.35
N LYS A 23 11.37 6.61 -23.51
CA LYS A 23 11.43 7.69 -24.48
C LYS A 23 11.44 7.14 -25.91
N VAL A 24 10.57 7.67 -26.76
CA VAL A 24 10.45 7.32 -28.18
C VAL A 24 10.46 8.62 -28.99
N TRP A 25 11.60 8.94 -29.56
CA TRP A 25 11.87 10.24 -30.21
C TRP A 25 11.61 11.42 -29.25
N ASP A 26 10.65 12.29 -29.55
CA ASP A 26 10.19 13.43 -28.74
C ASP A 26 8.98 13.12 -27.86
N MET A 27 8.48 11.87 -27.90
CA MET A 27 7.34 11.36 -27.14
C MET A 27 7.78 10.25 -26.17
N TRP A 28 6.81 9.62 -25.50
CA TRP A 28 7.03 8.55 -24.54
C TRP A 28 6.03 7.41 -24.75
N ALA A 29 6.51 6.17 -24.76
CA ALA A 29 5.68 5.01 -24.48
C ALA A 29 5.59 4.82 -22.96
N TRP A 30 4.51 4.23 -22.47
CA TRP A 30 4.34 3.96 -21.04
C TRP A 30 3.65 2.62 -20.80
N ARG A 31 3.76 2.06 -19.60
CA ARG A 31 2.95 0.91 -19.16
C ARG A 31 2.87 0.79 -17.65
N VAL A 32 1.77 0.25 -17.13
CA VAL A 32 1.62 -0.07 -15.71
C VAL A 32 2.45 -1.32 -15.41
N ILE A 33 3.42 -1.20 -14.51
CA ILE A 33 4.26 -2.31 -14.06
C ILE A 33 3.87 -2.83 -12.67
N LYS A 34 3.05 -2.06 -11.94
CA LYS A 34 2.52 -2.43 -10.62
C LYS A 34 1.19 -1.74 -10.38
N ASN A 35 0.17 -2.50 -9.98
CA ASN A 35 -1.10 -1.98 -9.51
C ASN A 35 -1.63 -2.83 -8.34
N LYS A 36 -1.62 -2.26 -7.13
CA LYS A 36 -2.18 -2.84 -5.90
C LYS A 36 -3.50 -2.15 -5.47
N LEU A 37 -4.10 -1.35 -6.34
CA LEU A 37 -5.32 -0.60 -6.04
C LEU A 37 -6.53 -1.53 -6.03
N GLN A 38 -7.46 -1.30 -5.10
CA GLN A 38 -8.76 -1.97 -5.11
C GLN A 38 -9.66 -1.31 -6.16
N MET A 39 -9.69 -1.90 -7.36
CA MET A 39 -10.53 -1.47 -8.47
C MET A 39 -11.99 -1.91 -8.24
N LYS A 40 -12.98 -1.04 -8.51
CA LYS A 40 -14.41 -1.38 -8.53
C LYS A 40 -14.92 -1.30 -9.95
N ASP A 41 -15.52 -2.38 -10.45
CA ASP A 41 -15.98 -2.47 -11.85
C ASP A 41 -14.88 -2.09 -12.85
N ASN A 42 -13.64 -2.50 -12.54
CA ASN A 42 -12.42 -2.15 -13.25
C ASN A 42 -12.05 -0.64 -13.26
N GLU A 43 -12.65 0.19 -12.40
CA GLU A 43 -12.35 1.62 -12.28
C GLU A 43 -11.86 2.01 -10.87
N PHE A 44 -10.98 3.00 -10.82
CA PHE A 44 -10.46 3.60 -9.59
C PHE A 44 -10.41 5.11 -9.74
N PHE A 45 -11.13 5.81 -8.86
CA PHE A 45 -11.25 7.25 -8.85
C PHE A 45 -10.40 7.82 -7.72
N ILE A 46 -9.53 8.77 -8.06
CA ILE A 46 -8.85 9.58 -7.03
C ILE A 46 -9.64 10.86 -6.72
N GLU A 47 -10.18 11.49 -7.77
CA GLU A 47 -10.95 12.74 -7.76
C GLU A 47 -12.01 12.72 -8.88
N ALA A 48 -12.96 13.67 -8.88
CA ALA A 48 -14.15 13.63 -9.72
C ALA A 48 -13.88 13.44 -11.23
N ASN A 49 -12.70 13.88 -11.72
CA ASN A 49 -12.32 13.82 -13.14
C ASN A 49 -10.99 13.10 -13.40
N THR A 50 -10.36 12.51 -12.38
CA THR A 50 -9.12 11.76 -12.53
C THR A 50 -9.32 10.32 -12.10
N LYS A 51 -9.15 9.39 -13.04
CA LYS A 51 -9.36 7.96 -12.80
C LYS A 51 -8.38 7.06 -13.56
N LEU A 52 -8.11 5.91 -12.97
CA LEU A 52 -7.49 4.76 -13.64
C LEU A 52 -8.60 3.76 -13.97
N MET A 53 -8.60 3.26 -15.19
CA MET A 53 -9.49 2.20 -15.63
C MET A 53 -8.67 1.04 -16.16
N LEU A 54 -9.12 -0.18 -15.89
CA LEU A 54 -8.64 -1.38 -16.56
C LEU A 54 -9.70 -1.80 -17.60
N LYS A 55 -9.39 -1.65 -18.87
CA LYS A 55 -10.25 -2.12 -19.94
C LYS A 55 -9.87 -3.55 -20.29
N VAL A 56 -10.76 -4.47 -19.96
CA VAL A 56 -10.63 -5.89 -20.31
C VAL A 56 -11.18 -6.10 -21.71
N GLY A 57 -10.30 -6.41 -22.67
CA GLY A 57 -10.64 -6.62 -24.07
C GLY A 57 -10.59 -8.09 -24.49
N TYR A 58 -11.08 -8.40 -25.69
CA TYR A 58 -11.05 -9.78 -26.23
C TYR A 58 -9.63 -10.32 -26.50
N GLN A 59 -8.59 -9.48 -26.49
CA GLN A 59 -7.22 -9.85 -26.88
C GLN A 59 -6.14 -9.38 -25.90
N ILE A 60 -6.34 -8.25 -25.22
CA ILE A 60 -5.39 -7.68 -24.26
C ILE A 60 -6.15 -6.85 -23.23
N ASP A 61 -5.72 -6.94 -21.97
CA ASP A 61 -6.10 -6.02 -20.91
C ASP A 61 -5.26 -4.74 -21.05
N GLU A 62 -5.90 -3.59 -20.98
CA GLU A 62 -5.27 -2.29 -21.18
C GLU A 62 -5.64 -1.34 -20.04
N TYR A 63 -4.64 -0.69 -19.46
CA TYR A 63 -4.90 0.44 -18.55
C TYR A 63 -5.17 1.73 -19.32
N ILE A 64 -6.17 2.48 -18.87
CA ILE A 64 -6.52 3.80 -19.39
C ILE A 64 -6.47 4.79 -18.24
N ILE A 65 -5.70 5.87 -18.42
CA ILE A 65 -5.63 6.97 -17.46
C ILE A 65 -6.42 8.16 -18.00
N CYS A 66 -7.48 8.54 -17.29
CA CYS A 66 -8.18 9.79 -17.51
C CYS A 66 -7.66 10.82 -16.51
N THR A 67 -7.17 11.95 -17.00
CA THR A 67 -6.77 13.10 -16.18
C THR A 67 -7.71 14.26 -16.49
N GLU A 68 -7.76 15.26 -15.62
CA GLU A 68 -8.53 16.49 -15.86
C GLU A 68 -8.16 17.18 -17.19
N ALA A 69 -6.91 17.02 -17.63
CA ALA A 69 -6.41 17.58 -18.88
C ALA A 69 -6.84 16.75 -20.11
N ASN A 70 -7.18 15.46 -19.96
CA ASN A 70 -7.57 14.59 -21.06
C ASN A 70 -8.71 13.64 -20.64
N TYR A 71 -9.95 14.12 -20.81
CA TYR A 71 -11.18 13.39 -20.53
C TYR A 71 -11.39 12.15 -21.40
N LYS A 72 -10.74 12.07 -22.57
CA LYS A 72 -10.88 10.89 -23.46
C LYS A 72 -10.17 9.65 -22.91
N GLY A 73 -9.26 9.85 -21.94
CA GLY A 73 -8.38 8.79 -21.46
C GLY A 73 -7.21 8.56 -22.41
N ILE A 74 -6.09 8.17 -21.85
CA ILE A 74 -4.87 7.81 -22.56
C ILE A 74 -4.66 6.32 -22.34
N GLY A 75 -4.54 5.57 -23.43
CA GLY A 75 -4.30 4.12 -23.40
C GLY A 75 -2.82 3.79 -23.16
N GLU A 76 -2.56 2.66 -22.51
CA GLU A 76 -1.23 2.16 -22.17
C GLU A 76 -0.30 2.06 -23.40
N TYR A 77 -0.85 1.75 -24.57
CA TYR A 77 -0.07 1.55 -25.80
C TYR A 77 0.02 2.81 -26.68
N GLU A 78 -0.45 3.96 -26.20
CA GLU A 78 -0.37 5.24 -26.90
C GLU A 78 0.93 5.99 -26.57
N LEU A 79 1.53 6.64 -27.58
CA LEU A 79 2.63 7.56 -27.33
C LEU A 79 2.09 8.86 -26.73
N ILE A 80 2.71 9.30 -25.64
CA ILE A 80 2.31 10.51 -24.92
C ILE A 80 3.35 11.62 -25.08
N THR A 81 2.87 12.85 -25.04
CA THR A 81 3.70 14.06 -25.02
C THR A 81 4.34 14.27 -23.65
N ASN A 82 5.31 15.19 -23.57
CA ASN A 82 5.90 15.59 -22.28
C ASN A 82 4.86 16.17 -21.29
N VAL A 83 3.82 16.84 -21.81
CA VAL A 83 2.76 17.43 -20.99
C VAL A 83 1.91 16.33 -20.36
N GLU A 84 1.50 15.34 -21.15
CA GLU A 84 0.72 14.19 -20.67
C GLU A 84 1.52 13.33 -19.70
N LYS A 85 2.81 13.08 -19.97
CA LYS A 85 3.71 12.39 -19.03
C LYS A 85 3.71 13.06 -17.67
N LYS A 86 3.80 14.39 -17.61
CA LYS A 86 3.76 15.14 -16.34
C LYS A 86 2.42 14.98 -15.62
N HIS A 87 1.30 14.94 -16.34
CA HIS A 87 -0.01 14.71 -15.73
C HIS A 87 -0.12 13.28 -15.16
N ILE A 88 0.41 12.27 -15.87
CA ILE A 88 0.44 10.90 -15.38
C ILE A 88 1.36 10.77 -14.15
N GLU A 89 2.54 11.40 -14.16
CA GLU A 89 3.44 11.45 -12.99
C GLU A 89 2.76 12.08 -11.77
N ASN A 90 2.03 13.18 -11.96
CA ASN A 90 1.26 13.80 -10.88
C ASN A 90 0.16 12.87 -10.35
N PHE A 91 -0.56 12.18 -11.25
CA PHE A 91 -1.55 11.19 -10.87
C PHE A 91 -0.94 10.06 -10.03
N ILE A 92 0.19 9.47 -10.47
CA ILE A 92 0.90 8.43 -9.72
C ILE A 92 1.29 8.93 -8.33
N ASN A 93 1.83 10.15 -8.23
CA ASN A 93 2.23 10.74 -6.95
C ASN A 93 1.05 10.92 -6.00
N LEU A 94 -0.07 11.45 -6.48
CA LEU A 94 -1.29 11.61 -5.67
C LEU A 94 -1.83 10.26 -5.19
N VAL A 95 -1.84 9.26 -6.07
CA VAL A 95 -2.24 7.89 -5.74
C VAL A 95 -1.34 7.31 -4.65
N ASN A 96 -0.03 7.33 -4.83
CA ASN A 96 0.91 6.76 -3.87
C ASN A 96 0.97 7.54 -2.55
N GLN A 97 0.75 8.85 -2.57
CA GLN A 97 0.66 9.64 -1.34
C GLN A 97 -0.57 9.25 -0.51
N LYS A 98 -1.73 9.11 -1.17
CA LYS A 98 -3.02 8.86 -0.51
C LYS A 98 -3.24 7.38 -0.16
N TYR A 99 -2.80 6.47 -1.03
CA TYR A 99 -3.08 5.04 -0.95
C TYR A 99 -1.82 4.18 -0.82
N GLY A 100 -0.63 4.78 -0.80
CA GLY A 100 0.62 4.06 -0.55
C GLY A 100 0.54 3.28 0.76
N ILE A 101 1.01 2.04 0.71
CA ILE A 101 0.97 1.15 1.87
C ILE A 101 2.13 1.59 2.77
N PRO A 102 1.91 1.96 4.04
CA PRO A 102 3.01 2.27 4.95
C PRO A 102 4.01 1.13 4.91
N LYS A 103 5.27 1.45 4.60
CA LYS A 103 6.33 0.45 4.53
C LYS A 103 6.50 -0.10 5.94
N ARG A 104 6.05 -1.35 6.11
CA ARG A 104 6.25 -2.06 7.36
C ARG A 104 7.74 -2.24 7.55
N TRP A 105 8.22 -1.85 8.73
CA TRP A 105 9.58 -2.12 9.11
C TRP A 105 9.75 -3.63 9.29
N ARG A 106 10.84 -4.19 8.77
CA ARG A 106 11.29 -5.56 9.00
C ARG A 106 12.76 -5.53 9.37
N ALA A 107 13.17 -6.33 10.36
CA ALA A 107 14.56 -6.41 10.72
C ALA A 107 15.38 -7.04 9.56
N GLN A 108 16.68 -6.77 9.53
CA GLN A 108 17.60 -7.52 8.66
C GLN A 108 17.94 -8.87 9.31
N ALA A 109 18.48 -9.81 8.53
CA ALA A 109 18.91 -11.10 9.06
C ALA A 109 19.85 -10.90 10.27
N GLY A 110 19.56 -11.56 11.39
CA GLY A 110 20.31 -11.45 12.63
C GLY A 110 20.03 -10.20 13.47
N ASN A 111 19.10 -9.33 13.06
CA ASN A 111 18.66 -8.19 13.87
C ASN A 111 17.40 -8.55 14.67
N LEU A 112 17.30 -7.94 15.85
CA LEU A 112 16.22 -8.19 16.79
C LEU A 112 14.91 -7.51 16.34
N PHE A 113 13.79 -8.20 16.57
CA PHE A 113 12.44 -7.62 16.55
C PHE A 113 11.70 -8.03 17.82
N TYR A 114 10.58 -7.35 18.12
CA TYR A 114 9.72 -7.66 19.26
C TYR A 114 8.36 -8.17 18.79
N TYR A 115 7.71 -9.01 19.59
CA TYR A 115 6.37 -9.55 19.30
C TYR A 115 5.59 -9.79 20.61
N ILE A 116 4.28 -9.93 20.49
CA ILE A 116 3.39 -10.27 21.61
C ILE A 116 3.12 -11.79 21.57
N THR A 117 3.44 -12.51 22.64
CA THR A 117 3.22 -13.95 22.76
C THR A 117 1.72 -14.29 22.91
N SER A 118 1.36 -15.56 22.80
CA SER A 118 -0.04 -16.01 22.89
C SER A 118 -0.67 -15.79 24.27
N ASP A 119 0.11 -15.80 25.34
CA ASP A 119 -0.28 -15.42 26.70
C ASP A 119 -0.23 -13.91 26.95
N GLY A 120 0.22 -13.14 25.95
CA GLY A 120 0.16 -11.69 25.90
C GLY A 120 1.40 -10.99 26.41
N ASP A 121 2.49 -11.69 26.71
CA ASP A 121 3.78 -11.10 27.05
C ASP A 121 4.51 -10.53 25.83
N ILE A 122 5.55 -9.71 26.06
CA ILE A 122 6.33 -9.11 24.99
C ILE A 122 7.72 -9.72 25.03
N GLU A 123 8.05 -10.45 23.97
CA GLU A 123 9.33 -11.10 23.78
C GLU A 123 10.03 -10.53 22.54
N SER A 124 11.21 -11.04 22.26
CA SER A 124 12.03 -10.64 21.13
C SER A 124 12.76 -11.84 20.55
N ASP A 125 12.92 -11.84 19.24
CA ASP A 125 13.72 -12.84 18.52
C ASP A 125 14.58 -12.16 17.44
N TYR A 126 15.48 -12.92 16.84
CA TYR A 126 16.31 -12.49 15.74
C TYR A 126 15.67 -12.89 14.41
N GLU A 127 15.56 -11.95 13.48
CA GLU A 127 15.05 -12.24 12.14
C GLU A 127 16.01 -13.20 11.42
N ASP A 128 15.47 -14.34 11.01
CA ASP A 128 16.18 -15.36 10.25
C ASP A 128 15.44 -15.73 8.95
N PHE A 129 14.35 -15.02 8.62
CA PHE A 129 13.46 -15.29 7.49
C PHE A 129 12.80 -16.68 7.53
N SER A 130 12.71 -17.30 8.71
CA SER A 130 11.91 -18.50 8.92
C SER A 130 10.42 -18.25 8.64
N ASP A 131 9.70 -19.35 8.42
CA ASP A 131 8.25 -19.33 8.24
C ASP A 131 7.54 -18.71 9.47
N GLU A 132 8.05 -18.96 10.68
CA GLU A 132 7.53 -18.38 11.93
C GLU A 132 7.68 -16.85 11.96
N ASN A 133 8.87 -16.33 11.65
CA ASN A 133 9.10 -14.89 11.56
C ASN A 133 8.26 -14.24 10.46
N MET A 134 8.08 -14.94 9.34
CA MET A 134 7.23 -14.49 8.25
C MET A 134 5.75 -14.45 8.66
N ASP A 135 5.26 -15.44 9.41
CA ASP A 135 3.90 -15.46 9.95
C ASP A 135 3.67 -14.31 10.95
N MET A 136 4.62 -14.06 11.85
CA MET A 136 4.55 -12.92 12.78
C MET A 136 4.51 -11.58 12.03
N TYR A 137 5.37 -11.41 11.02
CA TYR A 137 5.40 -10.21 10.19
C TYR A 137 4.10 -10.00 9.41
N ASN A 138 3.56 -11.07 8.80
CA ASN A 138 2.31 -11.02 8.04
C ASN A 138 1.12 -10.70 8.95
N LEU A 139 1.04 -11.35 10.11
CA LEU A 139 0.03 -11.08 11.13
C LEU A 139 0.09 -9.62 11.64
N GLY A 140 1.25 -8.97 11.54
CA GLY A 140 1.50 -7.65 12.11
C GLY A 140 1.90 -7.70 13.59
N ASN A 141 2.26 -8.87 14.10
CA ASN A 141 2.80 -9.08 15.44
C ASN A 141 4.34 -9.00 15.40
N TYR A 142 4.86 -7.91 14.87
CA TYR A 142 6.28 -7.74 14.57
C TYR A 142 6.63 -6.25 14.69
N PHE A 143 7.45 -5.90 15.68
CA PHE A 143 7.68 -4.53 16.12
C PHE A 143 9.18 -4.21 16.15
N GLN A 144 9.53 -2.97 15.80
CA GLN A 144 10.92 -2.52 15.87
C GLN A 144 11.37 -2.31 17.31
N THR A 145 10.44 -1.88 18.17
CA THR A 145 10.71 -1.55 19.56
C THR A 145 9.73 -2.22 20.51
N LYS A 146 10.17 -2.46 21.75
CA LYS A 146 9.31 -2.98 22.81
C LYS A 146 8.14 -2.02 23.10
N GLU A 147 8.38 -0.71 22.97
CA GLU A 147 7.39 0.34 23.20
C GLU A 147 6.23 0.27 22.18
N GLU A 148 6.52 -0.04 20.92
CA GLU A 148 5.49 -0.27 19.89
C GLU A 148 4.61 -1.47 20.23
N ALA A 149 5.21 -2.60 20.58
CA ALA A 149 4.49 -3.79 21.04
C ALA A 149 3.63 -3.48 22.27
N GLN A 150 4.19 -2.71 23.23
CA GLN A 150 3.50 -2.33 24.45
C GLN A 150 2.31 -1.40 24.20
N LYS A 151 2.39 -0.50 23.21
CA LYS A 151 1.26 0.33 22.77
C LYS A 151 0.12 -0.53 22.22
N VAL A 152 0.43 -1.52 21.38
CA VAL A 152 -0.58 -2.44 20.84
C VAL A 152 -1.22 -3.27 21.96
N LYS A 153 -0.42 -3.89 22.84
CA LYS A 153 -0.92 -4.64 24.02
C LYS A 153 -1.84 -3.80 24.91
N ASN A 154 -1.53 -2.51 25.06
CA ASN A 154 -2.32 -1.59 25.89
C ASN A 154 -3.53 -0.97 25.17
N SER A 155 -3.64 -1.14 23.85
CA SER A 155 -4.70 -0.57 23.03
C SER A 155 -6.08 -1.08 23.42
N LYS A 156 -7.10 -0.28 23.11
CA LYS A 156 -8.50 -0.65 23.33
C LYS A 156 -8.88 -1.81 22.42
N GLU A 157 -8.41 -1.78 21.18
CA GLU A 157 -8.64 -2.75 20.13
C GLU A 157 -8.16 -4.16 20.54
N TRP A 158 -6.93 -4.28 21.05
CA TRP A 158 -6.39 -5.57 21.52
C TRP A 158 -7.21 -6.13 22.68
N LYS A 159 -7.51 -5.30 23.68
CA LYS A 159 -8.27 -5.71 24.88
C LYS A 159 -9.70 -6.11 24.54
N GLU A 160 -10.37 -5.33 23.69
CA GLU A 160 -11.75 -5.58 23.26
C GLU A 160 -11.85 -6.81 22.37
N PHE A 161 -10.91 -7.02 21.44
CA PHE A 161 -10.87 -8.23 20.63
C PHE A 161 -10.85 -9.49 21.50
N TRP A 162 -9.90 -9.57 22.45
CA TRP A 162 -9.81 -10.72 23.35
C TRP A 162 -10.99 -10.82 24.33
N ALA A 163 -11.61 -9.70 24.71
CA ALA A 163 -12.84 -9.72 25.50
C ALA A 163 -14.00 -10.35 24.72
N LYS A 164 -14.17 -9.99 23.43
CA LYS A 164 -15.19 -10.58 22.53
C LYS A 164 -14.96 -12.07 22.32
N VAL A 165 -13.71 -12.47 22.08
CA VAL A 165 -13.34 -13.89 21.94
C VAL A 165 -13.72 -14.67 23.20
N ARG A 166 -13.40 -14.15 24.39
CA ARG A 166 -13.78 -14.80 25.68
C ARG A 166 -15.29 -14.83 25.90
N ALA A 167 -16.02 -13.81 25.46
CA ALA A 167 -17.48 -13.76 25.54
C ALA A 167 -18.17 -14.66 24.49
N GLY A 168 -17.43 -15.21 23.52
CA GLY A 168 -17.97 -16.03 22.44
C GLY A 168 -18.69 -15.22 21.35
N GLU A 169 -18.44 -13.91 21.27
CA GLU A 169 -19.10 -12.97 20.35
C GLU A 169 -18.48 -12.95 18.94
N THR A 170 -17.46 -13.78 18.69
CA THR A 170 -16.73 -13.85 17.40
C THR A 170 -17.16 -15.04 16.55
N ARG A 171 -18.36 -15.59 16.77
CA ARG A 171 -18.92 -16.71 16.00
C ARG A 171 -19.75 -16.17 14.84
N GLU A 172 -19.51 -16.69 13.63
CA GLU A 172 -20.40 -16.50 12.46
C GLU A 172 -21.74 -17.22 12.64
#